data_AF-A0A0N4WMA7-F1
#
_entry.id   AF-A0A0N4WMA7-F1
#
_cell.length_a   1.000
_cell.length_b   1.000
_cell.length_c   1.000
_cell.angle_alpha   90.00
_cell.angle_beta   90.00
_cell.angle_gamma   90.00
#
_symmetry.space_group_name_H-M   'P 1'
#
loop_
_entity.id
_entity.type
_entity.pdbx_description
1 polymer ?
#
loop_
_entity_poly.entity_id
_entity_poly.type
_entity_poly.pdbx_seq_one_letter_code
_entity_poly.pdbx_strand_id
1 'polypeptide(L)'
;MVDECDTSAASNTSRIRGATAKWERIKIKNVEQWEPSVREKELLRRTWSDDFEFLYDLGSSIYCYIFEHNPNCKQLFPSLLKYGDKWKDSREFRAQALKFVQTISQVVKNIYHMDSLEPYLYGIGQLHCKYADRGFKSEYWEDFQVSLRNDKR
;
A
#
# COMPACT_ATOMS: atom_id res chain seq x y z
N MET A 1 4.27 40.54 -50.48
CA MET A 1 3.82 39.17 -50.83
C MET A 1 4.66 38.24 -49.99
N VAL A 2 4.23 37.89 -48.76
CA VAL A 2 3.27 36.81 -48.41
C VAL A 2 3.53 35.54 -49.24
N ASP A 3 3.67 34.32 -48.72
CA ASP A 3 3.74 33.72 -47.39
C ASP A 3 4.25 32.29 -47.66
N GLU A 4 5.21 31.80 -46.90
CA GLU A 4 5.07 30.70 -45.93
C GLU A 4 5.52 29.32 -46.45
N CYS A 5 6.44 28.78 -45.66
CA CYS A 5 6.93 27.43 -45.60
C CYS A 5 5.81 26.51 -45.15
N ASP A 6 5.59 25.38 -45.82
CA ASP A 6 4.88 24.27 -45.17
C ASP A 6 5.50 22.92 -45.52
N THR A 7 6.28 22.43 -44.56
CA THR A 7 6.95 21.13 -44.58
C THR A 7 6.03 20.16 -43.83
N SER A 8 5.15 19.46 -44.53
CA SER A 8 4.30 18.43 -43.91
C SER A 8 5.10 17.14 -43.70
N ALA A 9 5.72 17.03 -42.53
CA ALA A 9 6.20 15.77 -41.98
C ALA A 9 4.99 15.01 -41.42
N ALA A 10 4.55 13.97 -42.14
CA ALA A 10 3.52 13.05 -41.65
C ALA A 10 4.03 12.30 -40.41
N SER A 11 3.58 12.74 -39.23
CA SER A 11 3.88 12.15 -37.95
C SER A 11 3.15 10.81 -37.80
N ASN A 12 3.89 9.72 -38.02
CA ASN A 12 3.41 8.35 -37.87
C ASN A 12 3.34 8.00 -36.37
N THR A 13 2.29 8.47 -35.69
CA THR A 13 2.02 8.13 -34.29
C THR A 13 1.37 6.76 -34.21
N SER A 14 2.19 5.72 -34.03
CA SER A 14 1.69 4.38 -33.68
C SER A 14 1.03 4.44 -32.31
N ARG A 15 -0.30 4.42 -32.31
CA ARG A 15 -1.15 4.34 -31.13
C ARG A 15 -0.92 3.00 -30.44
N ILE A 16 -0.01 2.96 -29.47
CA ILE A 16 0.17 1.80 -28.58
C ILE A 16 -1.13 1.65 -27.78
N ARG A 17 -2.00 0.74 -28.23
CA ARG A 17 -3.12 0.25 -27.44
C ARG A 17 -2.51 -0.58 -26.32
N GLY A 18 -2.32 0.04 -25.15
CA GLY A 18 -1.99 -0.69 -23.93
C GLY A 18 -3.15 -1.62 -23.61
N ALA A 19 -2.99 -2.91 -23.91
CA ALA A 19 -3.89 -3.95 -23.47
C ALA A 19 -4.02 -3.87 -21.95
N THR A 20 -5.25 -3.68 -21.46
CA THR A 20 -5.56 -3.88 -20.05
C THR A 20 -5.37 -5.37 -19.77
N ALA A 21 -4.20 -5.74 -19.27
CA ALA A 21 -3.93 -7.10 -18.82
C ALA A 21 -5.01 -7.47 -17.80
N LYS A 22 -5.97 -8.32 -18.23
CA LYS A 22 -7.02 -8.87 -17.38
C LYS A 22 -6.34 -9.94 -16.53
N TRP A 23 -5.98 -9.59 -15.32
CA TRP A 23 -5.35 -10.50 -14.38
C TRP A 23 -6.39 -11.55 -13.94
N GLU A 24 -6.23 -12.79 -14.40
CA GLU A 24 -7.06 -13.90 -13.92
C GLU A 24 -6.68 -14.26 -12.48
N ARG A 25 -7.69 -14.55 -11.67
CA ARG A 25 -7.54 -14.95 -10.26
C ARG A 25 -6.72 -16.23 -10.18
N ILE A 26 -5.53 -16.14 -9.59
CA ILE A 26 -4.73 -17.33 -9.27
C ILE A 26 -5.43 -18.05 -8.11
N LYS A 27 -6.01 -19.23 -8.37
CA LYS A 27 -6.57 -20.09 -7.33
C LYS A 27 -5.43 -20.81 -6.61
N ILE A 28 -4.95 -20.25 -5.51
CA ILE A 28 -3.97 -20.90 -4.64
C ILE A 28 -4.71 -21.92 -3.78
N LYS A 29 -4.25 -23.17 -3.80
CA LYS A 29 -4.75 -24.23 -2.89
C LYS A 29 -4.05 -24.11 -1.54
N ASN A 30 -4.76 -24.42 -0.45
CA ASN A 30 -4.22 -24.44 0.92
C ASN A 30 -3.88 -23.07 1.53
N VAL A 31 -4.58 -22.00 1.15
CA VAL A 31 -4.60 -20.79 1.99
C VAL A 31 -5.44 -21.12 3.21
N GLU A 32 -4.86 -21.05 4.41
CA GLU A 32 -5.62 -21.18 5.64
C GLU A 32 -6.75 -20.16 5.64
N GLN A 33 -8.00 -20.64 5.74
CA GLN A 33 -9.15 -19.76 5.82
C GLN A 33 -9.26 -19.28 7.26
N TRP A 34 -8.66 -18.13 7.55
CA TRP A 34 -8.83 -17.48 8.84
C TRP A 34 -10.23 -16.88 8.94
N GLU A 35 -10.97 -17.31 9.95
CA GLU A 35 -12.25 -16.71 10.32
C GLU A 35 -12.20 -16.29 11.80
N PRO A 36 -12.24 -14.98 12.11
CA PRO A 36 -12.22 -14.51 13.48
C PRO A 36 -13.52 -14.88 14.20
N SER A 37 -13.38 -15.33 15.45
CA SER A 37 -14.50 -15.53 16.35
C SER A 37 -15.27 -14.22 16.60
N VAL A 38 -16.51 -14.33 17.06
CA VAL A 38 -17.32 -13.16 17.46
C VAL A 38 -16.59 -12.30 18.49
N ARG A 39 -15.89 -12.94 19.44
CA ARG A 39 -15.10 -12.25 20.46
C ARG A 39 -13.95 -11.44 19.84
N GLU A 40 -13.23 -12.00 18.87
CA GLU A 40 -12.14 -11.29 18.18
C GLU A 40 -12.66 -10.14 17.32
N LYS A 41 -13.76 -10.35 16.60
CA LYS A 41 -14.44 -9.29 15.82
C LYS A 41 -14.85 -8.12 16.72
N GLU A 42 -15.43 -8.42 17.87
CA GLU A 42 -15.85 -7.41 18.84
C GLU A 42 -14.66 -6.69 19.49
N LEU A 43 -13.61 -7.44 19.84
CA LEU A 43 -12.38 -6.85 20.37
C LEU A 43 -11.78 -5.84 19.38
N LEU A 44 -11.62 -6.24 18.12
CA LEU A 44 -11.11 -5.36 17.06
C LEU A 44 -11.93 -4.08 16.92
N ARG A 45 -13.27 -4.18 16.94
CA ARG A 45 -14.15 -3.01 16.85
C ARG A 45 -14.03 -2.08 18.07
N ARG A 46 -13.81 -2.62 19.26
CA ARG A 46 -13.71 -1.84 20.50
C ARG A 46 -12.36 -1.15 20.66
N THR A 47 -11.28 -1.79 20.24
CA THR A 47 -9.92 -1.28 20.43
C THR A 47 -9.43 -0.41 19.27
N TRP A 48 -10.10 -0.47 18.12
CA TRP A 48 -9.76 0.36 16.98
C TRP A 48 -10.34 1.77 17.13
N SER A 49 -9.53 2.78 16.81
CA SER A 49 -9.96 4.18 16.75
C SER A 49 -9.92 4.68 15.30
N ASP A 50 -10.93 5.44 14.92
CA ASP A 50 -11.00 6.18 13.64
C ASP A 50 -10.49 7.63 13.77
N ASP A 51 -9.97 8.01 14.95
CA ASP A 51 -9.40 9.33 15.17
C ASP A 51 -8.18 9.58 14.28
N PHE A 52 -8.11 10.78 13.71
CA PHE A 52 -7.07 11.12 12.74
C PHE A 52 -5.67 11.07 13.37
N GLU A 53 -5.47 11.66 14.55
CA GLU A 53 -4.16 11.70 15.20
C GLU A 53 -3.76 10.29 15.62
N PHE A 54 -4.68 9.50 16.17
CA PHE A 54 -4.43 8.08 16.46
C PHE A 54 -3.94 7.30 15.24
N LEU A 55 -4.61 7.45 14.09
CA LEU A 55 -4.27 6.75 12.86
C LEU A 55 -2.93 7.23 12.30
N TYR A 56 -2.69 8.54 12.32
CA TYR A 56 -1.45 9.12 11.84
C TYR A 56 -0.26 8.67 12.70
N ASP A 57 -0.39 8.69 14.02
CA ASP A 57 0.63 8.24 14.96
C ASP A 57 0.92 6.75 14.79
N LEU A 58 -0.12 5.91 14.69
CA LEU A 58 0.03 4.47 14.43
C LEU A 58 0.77 4.21 13.11
N GLY A 59 0.35 4.86 12.03
CA GLY A 59 1.00 4.67 10.73
C GLY A 59 2.44 5.16 10.75
N SER A 60 2.70 6.29 11.41
CA SER A 60 4.02 6.90 11.49
C SER A 60 4.98 6.06 12.33
N SER A 61 4.53 5.57 13.49
CA SER A 61 5.34 4.72 14.37
C SER A 61 5.76 3.44 13.65
N ILE A 62 4.84 2.83 12.88
CA ILE A 62 5.12 1.61 12.13
C ILE A 62 6.22 1.83 11.09
N TYR A 63 6.07 2.83 10.23
CA TYR A 63 7.07 3.09 9.20
C TYR A 63 8.41 3.56 9.78
N CYS A 64 8.40 4.32 10.89
CA CYS A 64 9.64 4.70 11.57
C CYS A 64 10.37 3.46 12.07
N TYR A 65 9.68 2.56 12.77
CA TYR A 65 10.25 1.30 13.22
C TYR A 65 10.83 0.49 12.07
N ILE A 66 10.06 0.29 10.99
CA ILE A 66 10.51 -0.49 9.83
C ILE A 66 11.73 0.13 9.16
N PHE A 67 11.75 1.45 8.94
CA PHE A 67 12.89 2.11 8.28
C PHE A 67 14.14 2.16 9.16
N GLU A 68 13.98 2.16 10.48
CA GLU A 68 15.09 2.12 11.44
C GLU A 68 15.68 0.70 11.58
N HIS A 69 14.85 -0.35 11.52
CA HIS A 69 15.30 -1.75 11.66
C HIS A 69 15.70 -2.39 10.32
N ASN A 70 15.06 -1.99 9.23
CA ASN A 70 15.34 -2.47 7.88
C ASN A 70 15.39 -1.29 6.89
N PRO A 71 16.52 -0.58 6.79
CA PRO A 71 16.67 0.57 5.90
C PRO A 71 16.43 0.28 4.41
N ASN A 72 16.55 -0.98 3.98
CA ASN A 72 16.23 -1.39 2.60
C ASN A 72 14.76 -1.16 2.27
N CYS A 73 13.85 -1.28 3.26
CA CYS A 73 12.44 -0.97 3.08
C CYS A 73 12.21 0.51 2.70
N LYS A 74 13.03 1.45 3.20
CA LYS A 74 12.93 2.87 2.83
C LYS A 74 13.25 3.10 1.36
N GLN A 75 14.12 2.29 0.75
CA GLN A 75 14.50 2.41 -0.66
C GLN A 75 13.33 2.15 -1.61
N LEU A 76 12.31 1.41 -1.16
CA LEU A 76 11.08 1.15 -1.91
C LEU A 76 10.20 2.39 -2.09
N PHE A 77 10.52 3.49 -1.40
CA PHE A 77 9.77 4.75 -1.46
C PHE A 77 10.63 5.90 -2.03
N PRO A 78 10.92 5.91 -3.35
CA PRO A 78 11.72 6.98 -3.98
C PRO A 78 11.22 8.39 -3.70
N SER A 79 9.90 8.57 -3.55
CA SER A 79 9.28 9.85 -3.21
C SER A 79 9.68 10.38 -1.84
N LEU A 80 10.18 9.53 -0.94
CA LEU A 80 10.69 9.91 0.37
C LEU A 80 12.19 10.19 0.37
N LEU A 81 12.94 9.54 -0.53
CA LEU A 81 14.40 9.65 -0.59
C LEU A 81 14.87 11.08 -0.89
N LYS A 82 14.10 11.85 -1.67
CA LYS A 82 14.39 13.27 -1.98
C LYS A 82 14.44 14.19 -0.74
N TYR A 83 13.93 13.76 0.40
CA TYR A 83 13.90 14.54 1.64
C TYR A 83 15.04 14.21 2.61
N GLY A 84 15.90 13.24 2.30
CA GLY A 84 17.01 12.83 3.17
C GLY A 84 16.52 12.41 4.56
N ASP A 85 17.00 13.10 5.60
CA ASP A 85 16.63 12.87 7.00
C ASP A 85 15.30 13.53 7.40
N LYS A 86 14.84 14.52 6.64
CA LYS A 86 13.58 15.26 6.89
C LYS A 86 12.34 14.58 6.29
N TRP A 87 12.46 13.33 5.88
CA TRP A 87 11.38 12.57 5.25
C TRP A 87 10.15 12.42 6.17
N LYS A 88 10.34 12.41 7.50
CA LYS A 88 9.25 12.35 8.49
C LYS A 88 8.31 13.57 8.42
N ASP A 89 8.80 14.72 7.96
CA ASP A 89 8.02 15.95 7.83
C ASP A 89 7.34 16.09 6.46
N SER A 90 7.59 15.14 5.54
CA SER A 90 7.09 15.22 4.17
C SER A 90 5.62 14.88 4.06
N ARG A 91 4.92 15.56 3.15
CA ARG A 91 3.52 15.26 2.81
C ARG A 91 3.37 13.84 2.27
N GLU A 92 4.36 13.38 1.51
CA GLU A 92 4.42 12.04 0.93
C GLU A 92 4.47 10.96 2.00
N PHE A 93 5.27 11.17 3.06
CA PHE A 93 5.31 10.25 4.18
C PHE A 93 3.97 10.22 4.91
N ARG A 94 3.40 11.38 5.22
CA ARG A 94 2.07 11.48 5.85
C ARG A 94 1.00 10.74 5.06
N ALA A 95 0.98 10.93 3.74
CA ALA A 95 0.04 10.23 2.87
C ALA A 95 0.26 8.70 2.87
N GLN A 96 1.51 8.24 2.90
CA GLN A 96 1.81 6.81 2.90
C GLN A 96 1.46 6.14 4.24
N ALA A 97 1.80 6.77 5.37
CA ALA A 97 1.44 6.33 6.70
C ALA A 97 -0.08 6.18 6.83
N LEU A 98 -0.84 7.20 6.41
CA LEU A 98 -2.30 7.19 6.45
C LEU A 98 -2.90 6.12 5.54
N LYS A 99 -2.41 5.97 4.31
CA LYS A 99 -2.93 4.94 3.38
C LYS A 99 -2.82 3.53 3.96
N PHE A 100 -1.74 3.25 4.67
CA PHE A 100 -1.53 1.96 5.32
C PHE A 100 -2.57 1.70 6.42
N VAL A 101 -2.69 2.59 7.40
CA VAL A 101 -3.66 2.41 8.50
C VAL A 101 -5.11 2.47 8.01
N GLN A 102 -5.42 3.26 6.97
CA GLN A 102 -6.75 3.27 6.36
C GLN A 102 -7.11 1.92 5.75
N THR A 103 -6.14 1.20 5.20
CA THR A 103 -6.34 -0.16 4.71
C THR A 103 -6.75 -1.09 5.85
N ILE A 104 -6.11 -0.96 7.02
CA ILE A 104 -6.49 -1.70 8.23
C ILE A 104 -7.88 -1.27 8.73
N SER A 105 -8.19 0.04 8.73
CA SER A 105 -9.52 0.55 9.10
C SER A 105 -10.62 -0.07 8.22
N GLN A 106 -10.37 -0.25 6.91
CA GLN A 106 -11.33 -0.90 6.03
C GLN A 106 -11.58 -2.36 6.43
N VAL A 107 -10.54 -3.09 6.82
CA VAL A 107 -10.66 -4.46 7.33
C VAL A 107 -11.48 -4.50 8.62
N VAL A 108 -11.17 -3.64 9.59
CA VAL A 108 -11.89 -3.59 10.88
C VAL A 108 -13.37 -3.24 10.68
N LYS A 109 -13.67 -2.27 9.80
CA LYS A 109 -15.05 -1.84 9.50
C LYS A 109 -15.88 -2.94 8.86
N ASN A 110 -15.27 -3.78 8.04
CA ASN A 110 -15.95 -4.83 7.29
C ASN A 110 -15.67 -6.24 7.85
N ILE A 111 -15.23 -6.37 9.11
CA ILE A 111 -14.85 -7.67 9.69
C ILE A 111 -16.02 -8.67 9.81
N TYR A 112 -17.27 -8.19 9.71
CA TYR A 112 -18.49 -9.01 9.64
C TYR A 112 -18.94 -9.33 8.20
N HIS A 113 -18.30 -8.71 7.20
CA HIS A 113 -18.59 -8.82 5.77
C HIS A 113 -17.32 -9.19 5.00
N MET A 114 -16.61 -10.22 5.46
CA MET A 114 -15.27 -10.59 4.97
C MET A 114 -15.23 -10.94 3.49
N ASP A 115 -16.32 -11.44 2.92
CA ASP A 115 -16.43 -11.69 1.47
C ASP A 115 -16.24 -10.40 0.64
N SER A 116 -16.57 -9.24 1.20
CA SER A 116 -16.33 -7.95 0.55
C SER A 116 -14.87 -7.48 0.66
N LEU A 117 -14.13 -8.00 1.63
CA LEU A 117 -12.71 -7.69 1.83
C LEU A 117 -11.80 -8.49 0.90
N GLU A 118 -12.19 -9.70 0.50
CA GLU A 118 -11.35 -10.55 -0.34
C GLU A 118 -10.91 -9.85 -1.65
N PRO A 119 -11.82 -9.28 -2.48
CA PRO A 119 -11.41 -8.60 -3.71
C PRO A 119 -10.54 -7.37 -3.45
N TYR A 120 -10.81 -6.65 -2.37
CA TYR A 120 -10.07 -5.45 -1.98
C TYR A 120 -8.62 -5.78 -1.58
N LEU A 121 -8.44 -6.75 -0.67
CA LEU A 121 -7.13 -7.19 -0.21
C LEU A 121 -6.35 -7.88 -1.31
N TYR A 122 -7.02 -8.65 -2.18
CA TYR A 122 -6.39 -9.25 -3.35
C TYR A 122 -5.81 -8.18 -4.28
N GLY A 123 -6.57 -7.11 -4.57
CA GLY A 123 -6.09 -5.99 -5.37
C GLY A 123 -4.85 -5.32 -4.77
N ILE A 124 -4.82 -5.13 -3.45
CA ILE A 124 -3.65 -4.60 -2.74
C ILE A 124 -2.46 -5.55 -2.86
N GLY A 125 -2.66 -6.86 -2.67
CA GLY A 125 -1.62 -7.87 -2.84
C GLY A 125 -1.02 -7.86 -4.25
N GLN A 126 -1.86 -7.74 -5.28
CA GLN A 126 -1.40 -7.62 -6.66
C GLN A 126 -0.54 -6.38 -6.91
N LEU A 127 -0.85 -5.24 -6.27
CA LEU A 127 0.01 -4.07 -6.34
C LEU A 127 1.39 -4.34 -5.71
N HIS A 128 1.45 -5.06 -4.60
CA HIS A 128 2.73 -5.41 -3.96
C HIS A 128 3.55 -6.39 -4.80
N CYS A 129 2.92 -7.32 -5.53
CA CYS A 129 3.61 -8.15 -6.52
C CYS A 129 4.27 -7.31 -7.62
N LYS A 130 3.65 -6.21 -8.05
CA LYS A 130 4.24 -5.26 -9.02
C LYS A 130 5.37 -4.41 -8.45
N TYR A 131 5.66 -4.51 -7.16
CA TYR A 131 6.82 -3.86 -6.55
C TYR A 131 7.96 -4.84 -6.29
N ALA A 132 7.78 -6.14 -6.57
CA ALA A 132 8.82 -7.14 -6.43
C ALA A 132 10.02 -6.85 -7.35
N ASP A 133 9.75 -6.34 -8.56
CA ASP A 133 10.76 -5.86 -9.51
C ASP A 133 11.57 -4.65 -8.99
N ARG A 134 11.02 -3.89 -8.03
CA ARG A 134 11.66 -2.76 -7.34
C ARG A 134 12.37 -3.18 -6.05
N GLY A 135 12.49 -4.48 -5.80
CA GLY A 135 13.16 -5.02 -4.62
C GLY A 135 12.25 -5.24 -3.42
N PHE A 136 10.92 -5.13 -3.57
CA PHE A 136 10.00 -5.59 -2.52
C PHE A 136 10.13 -7.10 -2.34
N LYS A 137 10.23 -7.55 -1.10
CA LYS A 137 10.31 -8.96 -0.76
C LYS A 137 9.17 -9.31 0.19
N SER A 138 8.59 -10.49 0.04
CA SER A 138 7.48 -10.94 0.89
C SER A 138 7.86 -11.01 2.37
N GLU A 139 9.13 -11.28 2.68
CA GLU A 139 9.70 -11.27 4.03
C GLU A 139 9.58 -9.91 4.74
N TYR A 140 9.45 -8.80 4.00
CA TYR A 140 9.22 -7.49 4.63
C TYR A 140 7.87 -7.41 5.36
N TRP A 141 6.90 -8.28 5.05
CA TRP A 141 5.65 -8.34 5.82
C TRP A 141 5.86 -8.69 7.29
N GLU A 142 6.91 -9.45 7.61
CA GLU A 142 7.26 -9.78 9.00
C GLU A 142 7.65 -8.52 9.78
N ASP A 143 8.38 -7.59 9.15
CA ASP A 143 8.73 -6.30 9.77
C ASP A 143 7.49 -5.49 10.14
N PHE A 144 6.46 -5.48 9.27
CA PHE A 144 5.17 -4.85 9.57
C PHE A 144 4.45 -5.52 10.74
N GLN A 145 4.45 -6.86 10.81
CA GLN A 145 3.82 -7.59 11.90
C GLN A 145 4.54 -7.35 13.24
N VAL A 146 5.88 -7.41 13.25
CA VAL A 146 6.70 -7.13 14.43
C VAL A 146 6.45 -5.70 14.91
N SER A 147 6.42 -4.73 13.98
CA SER A 147 6.14 -3.35 14.32
C SER A 147 4.77 -3.16 14.95
N LEU A 148 3.72 -3.82 14.44
CA LEU A 148 2.37 -3.76 15.00
C LEU A 148 2.29 -4.39 16.39
N ARG A 149 3.04 -5.46 16.66
CA ARG A 149 3.12 -6.11 17.98
C ARG A 149 3.90 -5.28 19.00
N ASN A 150 4.91 -4.57 18.52
CA ASN A 150 5.80 -3.74 19.34
C ASN A 150 5.28 -2.32 19.57
N ASP A 151 4.18 -1.93 18.89
CA ASP A 151 3.41 -0.74 19.24
C ASP A 151 2.75 -0.95 20.60
N LYS A 152 3.55 -0.87 21.66
CA LYS A 152 3.11 -0.92 23.05
C LYS A 152 2.53 0.44 23.38
N ARG A 153 1.24 0.59 23.12
CA ARG A 153 0.39 1.63 23.72
C ARG A 153 -0.47 1.02 24.81
#